data_AF-A0A4Q2Z669-F1
#
_entry.id   AF-A0A4Q2Z669-F1
#
_cell.length_a   1.000
_cell.length_b   1.000
_cell.length_c   1.000
_cell.angle_alpha   90.00
_cell.angle_beta   90.00
_cell.angle_gamma   90.00
#
_symmetry.space_group_name_H-M   'P 1'
#
loop_
_entity.id
_entity.type
_entity.pdbx_description
1 polymer ?
#
loop_
_entity_poly.entity_id
_entity_poly.type
_entity_poly.pdbx_seq_one_letter_code
_entity_poly.pdbx_strand_id
1 'polypeptide(L)'
;MKPVLFVFLAALAVHPVRAAAPLEGDPVDCVNPLSGTDSDGEFSRGNTVPAIVAPFGMTTWAPQTDGSVSPFYQMKHGRFEGIRATHQPSIWVRDYGNFLIMPVVGEWKGSNKDRSSEFSHDKESARPYHYTVELPRYRTTLELVPTERCSVFQFAFPTGTEAKVVFDAEGEIDVAYDSEKRRIR
;
A
#
# COMPACT_ATOMS: atom_id res chain seq x y z
N MET A 1 8.66 -72.09 33.77
CA MET A 1 8.08 -70.99 32.97
C MET A 1 9.23 -70.12 32.50
N LYS A 2 9.47 -69.99 31.17
CA LYS A 2 10.59 -69.23 30.60
C LYS A 2 10.09 -67.86 30.13
N PRO A 3 10.76 -66.73 30.44
CA PRO A 3 10.32 -65.43 29.96
C PRO A 3 10.75 -65.23 28.51
N VAL A 4 9.81 -64.84 27.65
CA VAL A 4 10.09 -64.44 26.26
C VAL A 4 10.26 -62.92 26.26
N LEU A 5 11.46 -62.46 25.92
CA LEU A 5 11.79 -61.04 25.80
C LEU A 5 11.37 -60.56 24.40
N PHE A 6 10.31 -59.78 24.29
CA PHE A 6 9.92 -59.09 23.05
C PHE A 6 10.74 -57.80 22.91
N VAL A 7 11.68 -57.79 21.97
CA VAL A 7 12.38 -56.57 21.55
C VAL A 7 11.51 -55.87 20.51
N PHE A 8 10.90 -54.75 20.88
CA PHE A 8 10.24 -53.84 19.93
C PHE A 8 11.31 -52.96 19.27
N LEU A 9 11.65 -53.28 18.02
CA LEU A 9 12.48 -52.41 17.19
C LEU A 9 11.59 -51.28 16.63
N ALA A 10 11.63 -50.11 17.25
CA ALA A 10 10.98 -48.92 16.70
C ALA A 10 11.78 -48.41 15.49
N ALA A 11 11.30 -48.71 14.28
CA ALA A 11 11.85 -48.13 13.07
C ALA A 11 11.51 -46.63 13.03
N LEU A 12 12.48 -45.75 13.28
CA LEU A 12 12.37 -44.33 12.96
C LEU A 12 12.27 -44.20 11.44
N ALA A 13 11.07 -43.93 10.93
CA ALA A 13 10.89 -43.51 9.55
C ALA A 13 11.52 -42.11 9.38
N VAL A 14 12.73 -42.07 8.82
CA VAL A 14 13.33 -40.82 8.34
C VAL A 14 12.55 -40.41 7.10
N HIS A 15 11.55 -39.55 7.26
CA HIS A 15 10.92 -38.92 6.12
C HIS A 15 11.95 -38.02 5.45
N PRO A 16 12.27 -38.21 4.15
CA PRO A 16 13.14 -37.29 3.45
C PRO A 16 12.51 -35.89 3.54
N VAL A 17 13.27 -34.92 4.06
CA VAL A 17 12.89 -33.52 4.00
C VAL A 17 12.78 -33.18 2.52
N ARG A 18 11.54 -33.10 2.03
CA ARG A 18 11.27 -32.68 0.66
C ARG A 18 11.72 -31.24 0.55
N ALA A 19 12.80 -30.99 -0.17
CA ALA A 19 13.20 -29.64 -0.54
C ALA A 19 12.00 -28.95 -1.19
N ALA A 20 11.69 -27.73 -0.76
CA ALA A 20 10.68 -26.93 -1.42
C ALA A 20 11.04 -26.83 -2.90
N ALA A 21 10.04 -26.97 -3.77
CA ALA A 21 10.27 -26.73 -5.19
C ALA A 21 10.81 -25.30 -5.37
N PRO A 22 11.78 -25.09 -6.28
CA PRO A 22 12.24 -23.73 -6.58
C PRO A 22 11.04 -22.86 -6.97
N LEU A 23 11.04 -21.61 -6.51
CA LEU A 23 10.03 -20.63 -6.90
C LEU A 23 10.06 -20.47 -8.42
N GLU A 24 8.90 -20.58 -9.06
CA GLU A 24 8.75 -20.22 -10.46
C GLU A 24 8.47 -18.70 -10.54
N GLY A 25 9.36 -17.96 -11.21
CA GLY A 25 9.26 -16.49 -11.35
C GLY A 25 10.24 -15.71 -10.47
N ASP A 26 10.10 -14.38 -10.46
CA ASP A 26 10.90 -13.51 -9.59
C ASP A 26 10.36 -13.60 -8.14
N PRO A 27 11.23 -13.84 -7.13
CA PRO A 27 10.80 -13.86 -5.72
C PRO A 27 9.99 -12.64 -5.28
N VAL A 28 10.20 -11.47 -5.89
CA VAL A 28 9.45 -10.25 -5.57
C VAL A 28 7.96 -10.39 -5.89
N ASP A 29 7.59 -11.24 -6.86
CA ASP A 29 6.20 -11.46 -7.26
C ASP A 29 5.42 -12.30 -6.24
N CYS A 30 6.14 -12.98 -5.34
CA CYS A 30 5.54 -13.71 -4.21
C CYS A 30 5.23 -12.78 -3.03
N VAL A 31 5.67 -11.51 -3.05
CA VAL A 31 5.46 -10.58 -1.96
C VAL A 31 4.05 -10.00 -2.02
N ASN A 32 3.34 -10.06 -0.89
CA ASN A 32 2.05 -9.41 -0.70
C ASN A 32 2.18 -8.23 0.28
N PRO A 33 2.26 -6.97 -0.20
CA PRO A 33 2.30 -5.77 0.65
C PRO A 33 1.08 -5.60 1.57
N LEU A 34 -0.05 -6.25 1.26
CA LEU A 34 -1.28 -6.17 2.07
C LEU A 34 -1.22 -7.06 3.32
N SER A 35 -0.20 -7.91 3.45
CA SER A 35 -0.07 -8.80 4.61
C SER A 35 0.05 -8.00 5.90
N GLY A 36 -0.87 -8.23 6.84
CA GLY A 36 -0.92 -7.56 8.14
C GLY A 36 -1.68 -6.22 8.16
N THR A 37 -2.29 -5.82 7.04
CA THR A 37 -3.06 -4.58 6.91
C THR A 37 -4.53 -4.71 7.36
N ASP A 38 -5.01 -5.95 7.55
CA ASP A 38 -6.30 -6.25 8.18
C ASP A 38 -6.18 -6.22 9.71
N SER A 39 -5.77 -5.06 10.22
CA SER A 39 -5.56 -4.79 11.62
C SER A 39 -6.61 -3.79 12.13
N ASP A 40 -6.94 -3.85 13.41
CA ASP A 40 -7.77 -2.85 14.07
C ASP A 40 -7.22 -2.48 15.46
N GLY A 41 -7.92 -1.57 16.15
CA GLY A 41 -7.49 -1.09 17.47
C GLY A 41 -7.54 -2.13 18.58
N GLU A 42 -8.29 -3.23 18.39
CA GLU A 42 -8.42 -4.30 19.39
C GLU A 42 -7.40 -5.42 19.12
N PHE A 43 -7.16 -5.74 17.85
CA PHE A 43 -6.32 -6.86 17.46
C PHE A 43 -5.42 -6.53 16.27
N SER A 44 -4.11 -6.63 16.50
CA SER A 44 -3.10 -6.53 15.45
C SER A 44 -2.93 -7.86 14.73
N ARG A 45 -3.02 -7.82 13.40
CA ARG A 45 -2.56 -8.89 12.49
C ARG A 45 -1.21 -8.57 11.84
N GLY A 46 -0.57 -7.49 12.29
CA GLY A 46 0.70 -6.98 11.79
C GLY A 46 0.83 -5.47 11.96
N ASN A 47 -0.29 -4.74 11.89
CA ASN A 47 -0.33 -3.26 11.91
C ASN A 47 0.59 -2.66 10.84
N THR A 48 0.59 -3.28 9.66
CA THR A 48 1.39 -2.85 8.51
C THR A 48 0.59 -1.90 7.63
N VAL A 49 1.30 -1.20 6.74
CA VAL A 49 0.72 -0.46 5.63
C VAL A 49 1.30 -1.03 4.33
N PRO A 50 0.55 -1.02 3.22
CA PRO A 50 1.05 -1.50 1.93
C PRO A 50 2.13 -0.56 1.39
N ALA A 51 3.37 -0.85 1.76
CA ALA A 51 4.54 -0.05 1.41
C ALA A 51 5.01 -0.35 -0.02
N ILE A 52 4.96 0.67 -0.87
CA ILE A 52 5.44 0.66 -2.25
C ILE A 52 6.74 1.46 -2.27
N VAL A 53 7.86 0.76 -2.13
CA VAL A 53 9.14 1.37 -1.77
C VAL A 53 10.32 0.52 -2.24
N ALA A 54 11.41 1.19 -2.63
CA ALA A 54 12.69 0.52 -2.82
C ALA A 54 13.27 0.04 -1.47
N PRO A 55 14.15 -0.98 -1.43
CA PRO A 55 14.80 -1.39 -0.19
C PRO A 55 15.47 -0.19 0.52
N PHE A 56 15.09 0.06 1.77
CA PHE A 56 15.57 1.20 2.58
C PHE A 56 15.32 2.58 1.97
N GLY A 57 14.27 2.71 1.15
CA GLY A 57 13.85 3.99 0.58
C GLY A 57 13.59 5.05 1.66
N MET A 58 14.04 6.27 1.40
CA MET A 58 13.78 7.45 2.21
C MET A 58 12.30 7.80 2.24
N THR A 59 11.57 7.60 1.14
CA THR A 59 10.14 7.89 1.04
C THR A 59 9.37 6.63 0.70
N THR A 60 8.43 6.25 1.56
CA THR A 60 7.50 5.16 1.30
C THR A 60 6.23 5.72 0.70
N TRP A 61 5.68 5.05 -0.32
CA TRP A 61 4.38 5.40 -0.89
C TRP A 61 3.36 4.34 -0.48
N ALA A 62 2.19 4.77 -0.02
CA ALA A 62 1.12 3.85 0.38
C ALA A 62 -0.27 4.46 0.14
N PRO A 63 -1.27 3.68 -0.26
CA PRO A 63 -2.66 4.13 -0.28
C PRO A 63 -3.15 4.57 1.10
N GLN A 64 -3.98 5.61 1.13
CA GLN A 64 -4.73 6.06 2.30
C GLN A 64 -6.22 5.81 2.10
N THR A 65 -6.84 5.16 3.09
CA THR A 65 -8.28 4.81 3.08
C THR A 65 -9.07 5.48 4.21
N ASP A 66 -8.40 6.03 5.22
CA ASP A 66 -9.01 6.89 6.22
C ASP A 66 -8.08 8.03 6.65
N GLY A 67 -8.61 9.25 6.67
CA GLY A 67 -7.91 10.46 7.13
C GLY A 67 -7.70 10.53 8.64
N SER A 68 -7.99 9.48 9.41
CA SER A 68 -7.55 9.40 10.79
C SER A 68 -6.05 9.14 10.80
N VAL A 69 -5.32 9.96 11.56
CA VAL A 69 -3.89 9.73 11.74
C VAL A 69 -3.73 8.41 12.48
N SER A 70 -3.39 7.37 11.70
CA SER A 70 -2.95 6.05 12.14
C SER A 70 -4.02 5.08 12.73
N PRO A 71 -4.31 3.94 12.06
CA PRO A 71 -3.82 3.55 10.75
C PRO A 71 -4.54 4.33 9.64
N PHE A 72 -3.77 4.99 8.77
CA PHE A 72 -4.33 5.69 7.61
C PHE A 72 -4.79 4.72 6.50
N TYR A 73 -4.45 3.43 6.61
CA TYR A 73 -4.86 2.36 5.73
C TYR A 73 -5.43 1.18 6.53
N GLN A 74 -6.61 0.68 6.15
CA GLN A 74 -7.13 -0.60 6.62
C GLN A 74 -7.76 -1.38 5.46
N MET A 75 -7.55 -2.70 5.46
CA MET A 75 -8.09 -3.62 4.45
C MET A 75 -9.63 -3.61 4.36
N LYS A 76 -10.34 -3.29 5.44
CA LYS A 76 -11.82 -3.30 5.43
C LYS A 76 -12.45 -2.00 4.93
N HIS A 77 -11.65 -0.98 4.63
CA HIS A 77 -12.19 0.32 4.21
C HIS A 77 -12.55 0.32 2.73
N GLY A 78 -13.78 0.74 2.40
CA GLY A 78 -14.27 0.86 1.01
C GLY A 78 -14.04 2.23 0.38
N ARG A 79 -13.09 3.02 0.90
CA ARG A 79 -12.81 4.40 0.47
C ARG A 79 -11.33 4.59 0.19
N PHE A 80 -10.99 5.31 -0.88
CA PHE A 80 -9.64 5.70 -1.23
C PHE A 80 -9.51 7.22 -1.24
N GLU A 81 -8.59 7.76 -0.45
CA GLU A 81 -8.40 9.21 -0.27
C GLU A 81 -7.20 9.75 -1.05
N GLY A 82 -6.28 8.88 -1.46
CA GLY A 82 -5.08 9.23 -2.22
C GLY A 82 -3.90 8.29 -1.94
N ILE A 83 -2.76 8.58 -2.55
CA ILE A 83 -1.47 7.97 -2.19
C ILE A 83 -0.72 8.91 -1.26
N ARG A 84 -0.32 8.40 -0.11
CA ARG A 84 0.47 9.09 0.90
C ARG A 84 1.95 8.84 0.70
N ALA A 85 2.75 9.89 0.62
CA ALA A 85 4.18 9.82 0.91
C ALA A 85 4.34 9.79 2.43
N THR A 86 4.83 8.68 2.98
CA THR A 86 4.83 8.43 4.43
C THR A 86 6.20 8.01 4.93
N HIS A 87 6.45 8.31 6.21
CA HIS A 87 7.60 7.86 6.97
C HIS A 87 7.16 7.16 8.26
N GLN A 88 5.88 6.78 8.36
CA GLN A 88 5.31 6.15 9.54
C GLN A 88 5.95 4.77 9.78
N PRO A 89 6.66 4.57 10.90
CA PRO A 89 7.28 3.27 11.18
C PRO A 89 6.31 2.31 11.88
N SER A 90 5.29 2.83 12.55
CA SER A 90 4.23 2.05 13.17
C SER A 90 3.01 2.91 13.49
N ILE A 91 1.88 2.26 13.76
CA ILE A 91 0.66 3.00 14.09
C ILE A 91 0.77 3.83 15.38
N TRP A 92 1.70 3.48 16.26
CA TRP A 92 1.86 4.11 17.58
C TRP A 92 2.77 5.34 17.55
N VAL A 93 3.76 5.34 16.65
CA VAL A 93 4.74 6.44 16.50
C VAL A 93 4.17 7.58 15.66
N ARG A 94 3.15 7.30 14.84
CA ARG A 94 2.55 8.24 13.87
C ARG A 94 3.53 8.58 12.74
N ASP A 95 3.15 9.54 11.90
CA ASP A 95 3.83 9.91 10.67
C ASP A 95 4.46 11.31 10.77
N TYR A 96 5.40 11.63 9.88
CA TYR A 96 6.02 12.95 9.75
C TYR A 96 6.34 13.26 8.28
N GLY A 97 6.43 14.54 7.93
CA GLY A 97 6.83 14.98 6.58
C GLY A 97 6.01 14.35 5.46
N ASN A 98 4.72 14.10 5.72
CA ASN A 98 3.85 13.36 4.83
C ASN A 98 2.96 14.29 4.02
N PHE A 99 2.56 13.83 2.85
CA PHE A 99 1.58 14.49 2.01
C PHE A 99 0.85 13.45 1.16
N LEU A 100 -0.30 13.83 0.64
CA LEU A 100 -1.24 13.00 -0.09
C LEU A 100 -1.38 13.52 -1.52
N ILE A 101 -1.40 12.61 -2.49
CA ILE A 101 -1.66 12.89 -3.91
C ILE A 101 -2.96 12.19 -4.30
N MET A 102 -3.91 12.93 -4.87
CA MET A 102 -5.17 12.38 -5.35
C MET A 102 -5.57 12.98 -6.71
N PRO A 103 -5.68 12.19 -7.78
CA PRO A 103 -6.27 12.64 -9.04
C PRO A 103 -7.79 12.74 -8.88
N VAL A 104 -8.37 13.83 -9.37
CA VAL A 104 -9.82 14.08 -9.32
C VAL A 104 -10.31 14.60 -10.66
N VAL A 105 -11.56 14.29 -10.99
CA VAL A 105 -12.24 14.73 -12.21
C VAL A 105 -13.50 15.49 -11.82
N GLY A 106 -13.70 16.66 -12.45
CA GLY A 106 -14.81 17.55 -12.16
C GLY A 106 -14.61 18.40 -10.90
N GLU A 107 -15.72 18.92 -10.40
CA GLU A 107 -15.73 19.78 -9.21
C GLU A 107 -15.63 18.95 -7.94
N TRP A 108 -14.80 19.41 -7.01
CA TRP A 108 -14.73 18.87 -5.66
C TRP A 108 -14.56 20.02 -4.66
N LYS A 109 -15.16 19.88 -3.49
CA LYS A 109 -14.99 20.77 -2.35
C LYS A 109 -14.97 19.92 -1.09
N GLY A 110 -14.20 20.33 -0.09
CA GLY A 110 -14.21 19.71 1.23
C GLY A 110 -12.90 19.01 1.59
N SER A 111 -13.01 18.01 2.46
CA SER A 111 -11.92 17.23 3.03
C SER A 111 -11.43 16.10 2.11
N ASN A 112 -10.39 15.40 2.55
CA ASN A 112 -9.88 14.18 1.90
C ASN A 112 -10.99 13.12 1.76
N LYS A 113 -11.91 13.07 2.73
CA LYS A 113 -13.09 12.19 2.70
C LYS A 113 -14.07 12.61 1.61
N ASP A 114 -14.29 13.91 1.43
CA ASP A 114 -15.27 14.44 0.46
C ASP A 114 -14.83 14.27 -1.00
N ARG A 115 -13.51 14.21 -1.26
CA ARG A 115 -12.92 13.92 -2.59
C ARG A 115 -12.49 12.47 -2.80
N SER A 116 -12.85 11.58 -1.88
CA SER A 116 -12.48 10.18 -1.99
C SER A 116 -13.20 9.46 -3.14
N SER A 117 -12.63 8.36 -3.60
CA SER A 117 -13.30 7.42 -4.52
C SER A 117 -13.74 6.17 -3.76
N GLU A 118 -14.74 5.46 -4.27
CA GLU A 118 -15.00 4.08 -3.86
C GLU A 118 -13.73 3.25 -4.09
N PHE A 119 -13.50 2.29 -3.20
CA PHE A 119 -12.30 1.46 -3.20
C PHE A 119 -12.67 -0.01 -2.98
N SER A 120 -12.03 -0.89 -3.73
CA SER A 120 -12.12 -2.33 -3.60
C SER A 120 -10.78 -2.95 -3.96
N HIS A 121 -10.38 -3.99 -3.23
CA HIS A 121 -9.15 -4.75 -3.50
C HIS A 121 -9.21 -5.51 -4.83
N ASP A 122 -10.41 -5.76 -5.39
CA ASP A 122 -10.56 -6.33 -6.74
C ASP A 122 -10.05 -5.39 -7.84
N LYS A 123 -9.94 -4.10 -7.51
CA LYS A 123 -9.52 -3.00 -8.39
C LYS A 123 -8.19 -2.39 -7.96
N GLU A 124 -7.49 -3.08 -7.07
CA GLU A 124 -6.17 -2.71 -6.57
C GLU A 124 -5.16 -3.78 -6.97
N SER A 125 -3.97 -3.35 -7.38
CA SER A 125 -2.80 -4.22 -7.46
C SER A 125 -1.67 -3.59 -6.67
N ALA A 126 -1.22 -4.28 -5.62
CA ALA A 126 -0.14 -3.83 -4.76
C ALA A 126 1.08 -4.76 -4.90
N ARG A 127 2.20 -4.21 -5.37
CA ARG A 127 3.52 -4.84 -5.39
C ARG A 127 4.54 -3.89 -4.74
N PRO A 128 5.65 -4.38 -4.17
CA PRO A 128 6.66 -3.51 -3.58
C PRO A 128 7.20 -2.44 -4.56
N TYR A 129 7.20 -2.74 -5.85
CA TYR A 129 7.78 -1.92 -6.92
C TYR A 129 6.75 -1.24 -7.84
N HIS A 130 5.45 -1.53 -7.69
CA HIS A 130 4.39 -0.97 -8.54
C HIS A 130 3.04 -1.04 -7.83
N TYR A 131 2.24 0.01 -7.98
CA TYR A 131 0.90 0.04 -7.45
C TYR A 131 -0.07 0.60 -8.48
N THR A 132 -1.23 -0.03 -8.60
CA THR A 132 -2.34 0.41 -9.47
C THR A 132 -3.64 0.39 -8.70
N VAL A 133 -4.49 1.40 -8.92
CA VAL A 133 -5.87 1.41 -8.43
C VAL A 133 -6.80 2.08 -9.44
N GLU A 134 -7.97 1.48 -9.67
CA GLU A 134 -9.06 2.15 -10.38
C GLU A 134 -9.88 3.00 -9.40
N LEU A 135 -10.23 4.22 -9.80
CA LEU A 135 -11.03 5.17 -9.02
C LEU A 135 -12.40 5.34 -9.71
N PRO A 136 -13.43 4.55 -9.34
CA PRO A 136 -14.71 4.52 -10.05
C PRO A 136 -15.40 5.88 -10.13
N ARG A 137 -15.43 6.63 -9.02
CA ARG A 137 -15.98 7.99 -8.97
C ARG A 137 -15.44 8.90 -10.07
N TYR A 138 -14.14 8.77 -10.38
CA TYR A 138 -13.43 9.63 -11.31
C TYR A 138 -13.16 8.98 -12.66
N ARG A 139 -13.55 7.71 -12.85
CA ARG A 139 -13.23 6.90 -14.04
C ARG A 139 -11.76 7.01 -14.43
N THR A 140 -10.89 6.99 -13.42
CA THR A 140 -9.47 7.26 -13.55
C THR A 140 -8.68 6.10 -12.98
N THR A 141 -7.64 5.66 -13.68
CA THR A 141 -6.65 4.72 -13.14
C THR A 141 -5.45 5.51 -12.63
N LEU A 142 -5.02 5.23 -11.40
CA LEU A 142 -3.79 5.73 -10.82
C LEU A 142 -2.76 4.61 -10.81
N GLU A 143 -1.56 4.91 -11.29
CA GLU A 143 -0.39 4.04 -11.17
C GLU A 143 0.80 4.78 -10.58
N LEU A 144 1.67 4.07 -9.86
CA LEU A 144 2.94 4.61 -9.41
C LEU A 144 4.06 3.56 -9.39
N VAL A 145 5.29 4.05 -9.58
CA VAL A 145 6.53 3.29 -9.35
C VAL A 145 7.47 4.08 -8.44
N PRO A 146 8.01 3.47 -7.36
CA PRO A 146 8.88 4.15 -6.43
C PRO A 146 10.34 4.12 -6.88
N THR A 147 11.10 5.07 -6.38
CA THR A 147 12.56 5.03 -6.27
C THR A 147 12.94 5.15 -4.78
N GLU A 148 14.22 5.31 -4.46
CA GLU A 148 14.64 5.53 -3.07
C GLU A 148 14.05 6.82 -2.45
N ARG A 149 13.79 7.87 -3.23
CA ARG A 149 13.40 9.21 -2.70
C ARG A 149 12.23 9.86 -3.44
N CYS A 150 11.86 9.33 -4.59
CA CYS A 150 10.87 9.91 -5.50
C CYS A 150 9.93 8.80 -5.99
N SER A 151 8.88 9.20 -6.71
CA SER A 151 8.01 8.29 -7.44
C SER A 151 7.61 8.92 -8.76
N VAL A 152 7.32 8.08 -9.76
CA VAL A 152 6.64 8.49 -10.98
C VAL A 152 5.20 8.05 -10.88
N PHE A 153 4.28 9.00 -11.04
CA PHE A 153 2.84 8.76 -11.08
C PHE A 153 2.32 8.85 -12.51
N GLN A 154 1.41 7.95 -12.85
CA GLN A 154 0.64 8.00 -14.09
C GLN A 154 -0.85 8.03 -13.74
N PHE A 155 -1.57 8.99 -14.34
CA PHE A 155 -3.02 9.13 -14.17
C PHE A 155 -3.70 9.02 -15.53
N ALA A 156 -4.55 7.99 -15.70
CA ALA A 156 -5.34 7.79 -16.90
C ALA A 156 -6.72 8.44 -16.73
N PHE A 157 -6.81 9.74 -17.01
CA PHE A 157 -8.06 10.50 -16.93
C PHE A 157 -9.00 10.22 -18.12
N PRO A 158 -10.33 10.35 -17.94
CA PRO A 158 -11.27 10.33 -19.05
C PRO A 158 -11.07 11.52 -20.00
N THR A 159 -11.33 11.31 -21.28
CA THR A 159 -11.16 12.34 -22.32
C THR A 159 -12.23 13.42 -22.21
N GLY A 160 -11.85 14.68 -22.41
CA GLY A 160 -12.80 15.82 -22.50
C GLY A 160 -13.36 16.28 -21.16
N THR A 161 -12.79 15.83 -20.04
CA THR A 161 -13.18 16.27 -18.69
C THR A 161 -12.08 17.14 -18.08
N GLU A 162 -12.48 18.12 -17.28
CA GLU A 162 -11.52 18.86 -16.45
C GLU A 162 -11.00 17.94 -15.34
N ALA A 163 -9.69 17.72 -15.35
CA ALA A 163 -8.98 16.88 -14.40
C ALA A 163 -7.99 17.72 -13.58
N LYS A 164 -7.85 17.38 -12.30
CA LYS A 164 -6.97 18.06 -11.35
C LYS A 164 -6.16 17.00 -10.59
N VAL A 165 -4.95 17.34 -10.19
CA VAL A 165 -4.17 16.57 -9.22
C VAL A 165 -4.12 17.37 -7.94
N VAL A 166 -4.65 16.80 -6.86
CA VAL A 166 -4.71 17.44 -5.56
C VAL A 166 -3.52 16.98 -4.73
N PHE A 167 -2.76 17.95 -4.22
CA PHE A 167 -1.73 17.75 -3.21
C PHE A 167 -2.27 18.27 -1.89
N ASP A 168 -2.25 17.43 -0.87
CA ASP A 168 -2.75 17.75 0.46
C ASP A 168 -1.67 17.39 1.47
N ALA A 169 -1.25 18.34 2.28
CA ALA A 169 -0.21 18.15 3.28
C ALA A 169 -0.69 18.75 4.61
N GLU A 170 -0.13 18.24 5.70
CA GLU A 170 -0.42 18.75 7.04
C GLU A 170 0.69 19.70 7.50
N GLY A 171 0.32 20.75 8.24
CA GLY A 171 1.26 21.68 8.87
C GLY A 171 1.49 22.98 8.08
N GLU A 172 2.60 23.65 8.38
CA GLU A 172 3.03 24.86 7.68
C GLU A 172 3.66 24.46 6.34
N ILE A 173 3.06 24.93 5.24
CA ILE A 173 3.46 24.59 3.88
C ILE A 173 3.63 25.88 3.10
N ASP A 174 4.75 26.01 2.41
CA ASP A 174 4.96 27.01 1.37
C ASP A 174 4.82 26.31 0.02
N VAL A 175 4.01 26.87 -0.88
CA VAL A 175 3.73 26.29 -2.20
C VAL A 175 3.87 27.36 -3.28
N ALA A 176 4.72 27.07 -4.27
CA ALA A 176 4.87 27.86 -5.47
C ALA A 176 4.53 27.04 -6.72
N TYR A 177 3.61 27.54 -7.55
CA TYR A 177 3.27 26.94 -8.84
C TYR A 177 3.86 27.75 -10.00
N ASP A 178 4.66 27.07 -10.82
CA ASP A 178 5.24 27.58 -12.06
C ASP A 178 4.56 26.86 -13.23
N SER A 179 3.59 27.53 -13.86
CA SER A 179 2.78 26.96 -14.94
C SER A 179 3.57 26.76 -16.24
N GLU A 180 4.57 27.61 -16.51
CA GLU A 180 5.43 27.50 -17.69
C GLU A 180 6.32 26.27 -17.60
N LYS A 181 6.87 25.99 -16.41
CA LYS A 181 7.70 24.80 -16.16
C LYS A 181 6.91 23.57 -15.73
N ARG A 182 5.58 23.68 -15.59
CA ARG A 182 4.68 22.63 -15.08
C ARG A 182 5.20 22.05 -13.76
N ARG A 183 5.55 22.91 -12.80
CA ARG A 183 6.22 22.53 -11.57
C ARG A 183 5.56 23.15 -10.34
N ILE A 184 5.38 22.32 -9.32
CA ILE A 184 5.02 22.73 -7.96
C ILE A 184 6.28 22.61 -7.10
N ARG A 185 6.54 23.58 -6.24
CA ARG A 185 7.64 23.63 -5.27
C ARG A 185 7.13 23.94 -3.89
#